data_AF-A0A4S0UI77-F1
#
_entry.id   AF-A0A4S0UI77-F1
#
_cell.length_a   1.000
_cell.length_b   1.000
_cell.length_c   1.000
_cell.angle_alpha   90.00
_cell.angle_beta   90.00
_cell.angle_gamma   90.00
#
_symmetry.space_group_name_H-M   'P 1'
#
loop_
_entity.id
_entity.type
_entity.pdbx_description
1 polymer ?
#
loop_
_entity_poly.entity_id
_entity_poly.type
_entity_poly.pdbx_seq_one_letter_code
_entity_poly.pdbx_strand_id
1 'polypeptide(L)'
;YYAHGLRQDEVANQLKISRASVAMYLRKARETGIVNISTSTQLFTDDVMARKVEDAFKLDAVWIAPENAYVADPSTDIAVLAASVFLELVKKGDRI
;
A
#
# COMPACT_ATOMS: atom_id res chain seq x y z
N TYR A 1 0.56 14.96 -0.08
CA TYR A 1 1.18 14.80 1.25
C TYR A 1 2.40 13.89 1.14
N TYR A 2 2.25 12.58 0.96
CA TYR A 2 3.40 11.64 0.94
C TYR A 2 4.28 11.70 -0.32
N ALA A 3 3.70 11.78 -1.52
CA ALA A 3 4.46 11.78 -2.78
C ALA A 3 5.26 13.08 -3.07
N HIS A 4 4.93 14.18 -2.38
CA HIS A 4 5.50 15.51 -2.65
C HIS A 4 6.14 16.16 -1.42
N GLY A 5 6.23 15.45 -0.29
CA GLY A 5 6.80 15.97 0.97
C GLY A 5 6.04 17.14 1.60
N LEU A 6 4.86 17.50 1.08
CA LEU A 6 4.06 18.63 1.56
C LEU A 6 3.53 18.38 2.97
N ARG A 7 3.50 19.41 3.81
CA ARG A 7 2.85 19.42 5.13
C ARG A 7 1.31 19.50 4.97
N GLN A 8 0.55 19.08 5.98
CA GLN A 8 -0.91 18.93 5.86
C GLN A 8 -1.63 20.28 5.67
N ASP A 9 -1.06 21.34 6.23
CA ASP A 9 -1.45 22.74 6.04
C ASP A 9 -1.23 23.23 4.61
N GLU A 10 -0.15 22.78 3.95
CA GLU A 10 0.11 23.10 2.54
C GLU A 10 -0.89 22.39 1.60
N VAL A 11 -1.19 21.12 1.90
CA VAL A 11 -2.22 20.34 1.20
C VAL A 11 -3.61 20.94 1.38
N ALA A 12 -3.93 21.41 2.59
CA ALA A 12 -5.19 22.07 2.90
C ALA A 12 -5.40 23.35 2.06
N ASN A 13 -4.36 24.18 1.96
CA ASN A 13 -4.40 25.42 1.17
C ASN A 13 -4.57 25.13 -0.33
N GLN A 14 -3.86 24.13 -0.86
CA GLN A 14 -3.91 23.76 -2.27
C GLN A 14 -5.27 23.17 -2.67
N LEU A 15 -5.86 22.35 -1.79
CA LEU A 15 -7.16 21.74 -2.00
C LEU A 15 -8.33 22.64 -1.55
N LYS A 16 -8.06 23.82 -0.97
CA LYS A 16 -9.04 24.75 -0.41
C LYS A 16 -10.00 24.09 0.59
N ILE A 17 -9.48 23.19 1.42
CA ILE A 17 -10.24 22.49 2.47
C ILE A 17 -9.60 22.72 3.84
N SER A 18 -10.33 22.43 4.92
CA SER A 18 -9.78 22.57 6.26
C SER A 18 -8.70 21.52 6.54
N ARG A 19 -7.73 21.86 7.40
CA ARG A 19 -6.73 20.91 7.90
C ARG A 19 -7.37 19.68 8.58
N ALA A 20 -8.48 19.87 9.28
CA ALA A 20 -9.23 18.77 9.90
C ALA A 20 -9.82 17.83 8.84
N SER A 21 -10.31 18.37 7.72
CA SER A 21 -10.80 17.58 6.58
C SER A 21 -9.66 16.77 5.93
N VAL A 22 -8.47 17.36 5.76
CA VAL A 22 -7.28 16.64 5.25
C VAL A 22 -6.95 15.46 6.17
N ALA A 23 -6.91 15.67 7.48
CA ALA A 23 -6.63 14.61 8.45
C ALA A 23 -7.70 13.50 8.40
N MET A 24 -8.98 13.87 8.29
CA MET A 24 -10.08 12.92 8.18
C MET A 24 -10.00 12.09 6.89
N TYR A 25 -9.70 12.72 5.74
CA TYR A 25 -9.54 11.99 4.48
C TYR A 25 -8.31 11.08 4.47
N LEU A 26 -7.20 11.50 5.07
CA LEU A 26 -6.03 10.63 5.23
C LEU A 26 -6.34 9.44 6.14
N ARG A 27 -7.12 9.64 7.21
CA ARG A 27 -7.58 8.54 8.07
C ARG A 27 -8.47 7.59 7.31
N LYS A 28 -9.47 8.11 6.61
CA LYS A 28 -10.38 7.32 5.77
C LYS A 28 -9.62 6.55 4.68
N ALA A 29 -8.64 7.17 4.03
CA ALA A 29 -7.81 6.51 3.04
C ALA A 29 -6.97 5.36 3.61
N ARG A 30 -6.53 5.44 4.87
CA ARG A 30 -5.90 4.29 5.56
C ARG A 30 -6.91 3.21 5.89
N GLU A 31 -8.04 3.60 6.46
CA GLU A 31 -9.14 2.68 6.84
C GLU A 31 -9.68 1.92 5.62
N THR A 32 -9.68 2.53 4.45
CA THR A 32 -10.12 1.91 3.19
C THR A 32 -8.97 1.33 2.36
N GLY A 33 -7.74 1.27 2.89
CA GLY A 33 -6.58 0.67 2.22
C GLY A 33 -6.02 1.45 1.02
N ILE A 34 -6.50 2.67 0.76
CA ILE A 34 -6.02 3.53 -0.34
C ILE A 34 -4.62 4.10 -0.05
N VAL A 35 -4.27 4.28 1.23
CA VAL A 35 -2.96 4.78 1.65
C VAL A 35 -2.36 3.84 2.70
N ASN A 36 -1.33 3.11 2.31
CA ASN A 36 -0.50 2.34 3.23
C ASN A 36 0.81 3.09 3.50
N ILE A 37 1.25 3.15 4.76
CA ILE A 37 2.49 3.84 5.14
C ILE A 37 3.30 2.89 5.98
N SER A 38 4.36 2.38 5.39
CA SER A 38 5.40 1.63 6.08
C SER A 38 6.69 2.44 6.08
N THR A 39 7.34 2.46 7.23
CA THR A 39 8.59 3.20 7.46
C THR A 39 9.74 2.46 6.78
N SER A 40 10.04 2.86 5.53
CA SER A 40 11.28 2.87 4.74
C SER A 40 12.45 1.88 4.92
N THR A 41 12.46 0.91 5.82
CA THR A 41 13.51 -0.15 5.86
C THR A 41 12.91 -1.53 5.60
N GLN A 42 11.72 -1.79 6.13
CA GLN A 42 11.01 -3.04 5.91
C GLN A 42 10.56 -3.17 4.44
N LEU A 43 10.00 -2.12 3.84
CA LEU A 43 9.65 -2.09 2.41
C LEU A 43 10.83 -2.42 1.49
N PHE A 44 12.01 -1.84 1.75
CA PHE A 44 13.20 -2.12 0.95
C PHE A 44 13.69 -3.56 1.15
N THR A 45 13.54 -4.09 2.36
CA THR A 45 13.88 -5.48 2.66
C THR A 45 12.93 -6.43 1.95
N ASP A 46 11.64 -6.11 1.93
CA ASP A 46 10.58 -6.86 1.26
C ASP A 46 10.77 -6.83 -0.26
N ASP A 47 11.11 -5.67 -0.86
CA ASP A 47 11.41 -5.55 -2.29
C ASP A 47 12.63 -6.40 -2.69
N VAL A 48 13.69 -6.40 -1.86
CA VAL A 48 14.88 -7.21 -2.11
C VAL A 48 14.55 -8.70 -1.96
N MET A 49 13.72 -9.06 -0.98
CA MET A 49 13.31 -10.44 -0.77
C MET A 49 12.40 -10.94 -1.90
N ALA A 50 11.46 -10.11 -2.37
CA ALA A 50 10.58 -10.43 -3.49
C ALA A 50 11.40 -10.77 -4.74
N ARG A 51 12.36 -9.92 -5.11
CA ARG A 51 13.26 -10.16 -6.25
C ARG A 51 14.08 -11.43 -6.12
N LYS A 52 14.59 -11.72 -4.92
CA LYS A 52 15.32 -12.98 -4.66
C LYS A 52 14.44 -14.21 -4.88
N VAL A 53 13.16 -14.13 -4.50
CA VAL A 53 12.19 -15.23 -4.71
C VAL A 53 11.84 -15.33 -6.19
N GLU A 54 11.62 -14.22 -6.88
CA GLU A 54 11.42 -14.18 -8.34
C GLU A 54 12.57 -14.90 -9.06
N ASP A 55 13.82 -14.51 -8.76
CA ASP A 55 15.02 -15.09 -9.38
C ASP A 55 15.19 -16.57 -9.05
N ALA A 56 14.98 -16.95 -7.79
CA ALA A 56 15.17 -18.33 -7.33
C ALA A 56 14.14 -19.30 -7.92
N PHE A 57 12.89 -18.84 -8.06
CA PHE A 57 11.76 -19.68 -8.49
C PHE A 57 11.29 -19.41 -9.92
N LYS A 58 11.90 -18.45 -10.62
CA LYS A 58 11.52 -17.98 -11.97
C LYS A 58 10.05 -17.57 -12.04
N LEU A 59 9.62 -16.77 -11.07
CA LEU A 59 8.27 -16.21 -11.03
C LEU A 59 8.23 -14.86 -11.75
N ASP A 60 7.10 -14.57 -12.39
CA ASP A 60 6.93 -13.29 -13.12
C ASP A 60 6.87 -12.08 -12.19
N ALA A 61 6.32 -12.27 -10.98
CA ALA A 61 6.27 -11.25 -9.95
C ALA A 61 5.98 -11.88 -8.57
N VAL A 62 6.52 -11.27 -7.51
CA VAL A 62 6.29 -11.65 -6.11
C VAL A 62 5.94 -10.40 -5.29
N TRP A 63 4.96 -10.52 -4.40
CA TRP A 63 4.64 -9.50 -3.41
C TRP A 63 4.70 -10.10 -2.01
N ILE A 64 5.23 -9.34 -1.06
CA ILE A 64 5.37 -9.75 0.33
C ILE A 64 4.37 -8.96 1.18
N ALA A 65 3.51 -9.68 1.88
CA ALA A 65 2.59 -9.06 2.84
C ALA A 65 3.38 -8.56 4.06
N PRO A 66 3.14 -7.31 4.49
CA PRO A 66 3.82 -6.78 5.67
C PRO A 66 3.43 -7.61 6.89
N GLU A 67 4.43 -7.96 7.70
CA GLU A 67 4.17 -8.64 8.96
C GLU A 67 3.63 -7.64 9.98
N ASN A 68 2.36 -7.80 10.33
CA ASN A 68 1.68 -6.90 11.25
C ASN A 68 1.46 -7.62 12.58
N ALA A 69 2.40 -7.46 13.52
CA ALA A 69 2.39 -8.15 14.81
C ALA A 69 1.16 -7.85 15.70
N TYR A 70 0.33 -6.87 15.31
CA TYR A 70 -0.89 -6.47 16.00
C TYR A 70 -2.17 -7.08 15.38
N VAL A 71 -2.05 -7.80 14.26
CA VAL A 71 -3.17 -8.49 13.61
C VAL A 71 -3.16 -9.95 14.04
N ALA A 72 -4.27 -10.42 14.61
CA ALA A 72 -4.37 -11.79 15.11
C ALA A 72 -4.35 -12.86 14.01
N ASP A 73 -4.73 -12.48 12.78
CA ASP A 73 -4.76 -13.36 11.62
C ASP A 73 -4.07 -12.71 10.39
N PRO A 74 -2.86 -13.15 10.04
CA PRO A 74 -2.12 -12.70 8.86
C PRO A 74 -2.88 -12.89 7.54
N SER A 75 -3.88 -13.76 7.49
CA SER A 75 -4.69 -14.01 6.28
C SER A 75 -5.38 -12.74 5.76
N THR A 76 -5.70 -11.81 6.67
CA THR A 76 -6.38 -10.56 6.33
C THR A 76 -5.47 -9.65 5.51
N ASP A 77 -4.22 -9.49 5.95
CA ASP A 77 -3.24 -8.64 5.25
C ASP A 77 -2.87 -9.24 3.88
N ILE A 78 -2.76 -10.57 3.82
CA ILE A 78 -2.55 -11.30 2.56
C ILE A 78 -3.72 -11.06 1.60
N ALA A 79 -4.96 -11.18 2.07
CA ALA A 79 -6.15 -11.00 1.24
C ALA A 79 -6.26 -9.56 0.69
N VAL A 80 -5.95 -8.56 1.52
CA VAL A 80 -5.95 -7.15 1.12
C VAL A 80 -4.88 -6.88 0.06
N LEU A 81 -3.65 -7.37 0.27
CA LEU A 81 -2.56 -7.22 -0.71
C LEU A 81 -2.88 -7.95 -2.01
N ALA A 82 -3.40 -9.18 -1.93
CA ALA A 82 -3.79 -9.95 -3.11
C ALA A 82 -4.86 -9.21 -3.91
N ALA A 83 -5.87 -8.65 -3.24
CA ALA A 83 -6.93 -7.87 -3.90
C ALA A 83 -6.37 -6.62 -4.61
N SER A 84 -5.45 -5.89 -3.97
CA SER A 84 -4.86 -4.69 -4.59
C SER A 84 -4.02 -5.04 -5.82
N VAL A 85 -3.16 -6.06 -5.70
CA VAL A 85 -2.31 -6.53 -6.80
C VAL A 85 -3.16 -7.06 -7.95
N PHE A 86 -4.18 -7.85 -7.62
CA PHE A 86 -5.08 -8.40 -8.61
C PHE A 86 -5.77 -7.31 -9.44
N LEU A 87 -6.23 -6.23 -8.82
CA LEU A 87 -6.83 -5.10 -9.52
C LEU A 87 -5.85 -4.36 -10.44
N GLU A 88 -4.55 -4.39 -10.15
CA GLU A 88 -3.52 -3.81 -11.01
C GLU A 88 -3.17 -4.71 -12.20
N LEU A 89 -3.21 -6.04 -12.00
CA LEU A 89 -2.86 -7.02 -13.03
C LEU A 89 -3.99 -7.26 -14.03
N VAL A 90 -5.24 -7.27 -13.56
CA VAL A 90 -6.41 -7.62 -14.38
C VAL A 90 -6.73 -6.52 -15.39
N LYS A 91 -6.91 -6.93 -16.64
CA LYS A 91 -7.31 -6.08 -17.76
C LYS A 91 -8.72 -6.42 -18.23
N LYS A 92 -9.33 -5.46 -18.91
CA LYS A 92 -10.64 -5.66 -19.53
C LYS A 92 -10.56 -6.78 -20.57
N GLY A 93 -11.27 -7.88 -20.31
CA GLY A 93 -11.30 -9.06 -21.19
C GLY A 93 -10.60 -10.29 -20.62
N ASP A 94 -9.92 -10.15 -19.47
CA ASP A 94 -9.28 -11.28 -18.80
C ASP A 94 -10.33 -12.25 -18.22
N ARG A 95 -9.97 -13.53 -18.21
CA ARG A 95 -10.71 -14.59 -17.50
C ARG A 95 -9.89 -15.00 -16.28
N ILE A 96 -10.54 -14.97 -15.12
CA ILE A 96 -9.95 -15.31 -13.81
C ILE A 96 -10.55 -16.63 -13.35
#